data_AF-A0A1L7UZP6-F1
#
_entry.id   AF-A0A1L7UZP6-F1
#
_cell.length_a   1.000
_cell.length_b   1.000
_cell.length_c   1.000
_cell.angle_alpha   90.00
_cell.angle_beta   90.00
_cell.angle_gamma   90.00
#
_symmetry.space_group_name_H-M   'P 1'
#
loop_
_entity.id
_entity.type
_entity.pdbx_description
1 polymer ?
#
loop_
_entity_poly.entity_id
_entity_poly.type
_entity_poly.pdbx_seq_one_letter_code
_entity_poly.pdbx_strand_id
1 'polypeptide(L)'
;MALPRHSLRFCTCATNFKNFTPSGTPFIDRRFSTSYSSLFNHPYSLKMNGHGDLNNSHAGRTAVELTPDPAFACRSLAIDPSNDPSEVREKYRPFILEDKHIKDDWVADLELSTAIQMVQSEILDKGLDRLRMLVLYGSLRSRSYSRLLAFEASRILHRLGCDVRVYDPAGLPQKDDLQHNHPKVQELRELSKWSDGHVWISPEQHGNLTGIFKQQIDWIPLSTGSVRPTQGRTLAIAQVSGGSQSFNAVNSLRILGRWMRMFTIPNQSSVPKAYTQFTSEEEGSRMLPSGNRDRLIDCMEELVKYTIVMRPHFDLFGDRFSEREEKKAKKDGK
;
A
#
# COMPACT_ATOMS: atom_id res chain seq x y z
N MET A 1 -6.80 -68.46 -18.47
CA MET A 1 -7.03 -67.27 -19.31
C MET A 1 -6.30 -66.11 -18.65
N ALA A 2 -5.00 -65.89 -18.90
CA ALA A 2 -4.39 -65.17 -20.04
C ALA A 2 -4.87 -63.70 -20.10
N LEU A 3 -4.18 -62.74 -19.44
CA LEU A 3 -3.04 -61.87 -19.89
C LEU A 3 -3.46 -60.72 -20.86
N PRO A 4 -2.73 -59.59 -20.98
CA PRO A 4 -1.72 -59.01 -20.09
C PRO A 4 -1.70 -57.45 -19.97
N ARG A 5 -0.92 -56.99 -18.98
CA ARG A 5 -0.33 -55.65 -18.84
C ARG A 5 0.82 -55.44 -19.84
N HIS A 6 0.96 -54.24 -20.41
CA HIS A 6 2.13 -53.87 -21.21
C HIS A 6 3.27 -53.31 -20.34
N SER A 7 4.42 -53.98 -20.43
CA SER A 7 5.76 -53.49 -20.08
C SER A 7 6.49 -53.08 -21.35
N LEU A 8 7.14 -51.92 -21.37
CA LEU A 8 8.15 -51.58 -22.39
C LEU A 8 9.54 -51.64 -21.76
N ARG A 9 10.32 -52.60 -22.26
CA ARG A 9 11.72 -52.88 -21.91
C ARG A 9 12.65 -51.92 -22.67
N PHE A 10 13.67 -51.47 -21.96
CA PHE A 10 14.94 -51.03 -22.52
C PHE A 10 15.63 -52.19 -23.23
N CYS A 11 16.20 -51.93 -24.42
CA CYS A 11 17.20 -52.80 -25.04
C CYS A 11 18.29 -51.94 -25.69
N THR A 12 19.53 -52.32 -25.40
CA THR A 12 20.82 -51.72 -25.76
C THR A 12 21.29 -52.11 -27.17
N CYS A 13 22.07 -51.26 -27.83
CA CYS A 13 23.23 -51.73 -28.61
C CYS A 13 24.28 -50.62 -28.74
N ALA A 14 25.55 -51.01 -28.56
CA ALA A 14 26.73 -50.16 -28.56
C ALA A 14 27.54 -50.40 -29.85
N THR A 15 28.23 -49.36 -30.35
CA THR A 15 29.42 -49.53 -31.20
C THR A 15 30.41 -48.38 -31.03
N ASN A 16 31.67 -48.77 -30.80
CA ASN A 16 32.90 -48.01 -30.60
C ASN A 16 33.27 -47.10 -31.78
N PHE A 17 34.01 -46.00 -31.53
CA PHE A 17 35.24 -45.67 -32.28
C PHE A 17 36.18 -44.73 -31.48
N LYS A 18 37.49 -45.02 -31.58
CA LYS A 18 38.63 -44.46 -30.83
C LYS A 18 39.27 -43.22 -31.50
N ASN A 19 39.98 -42.46 -30.67
CA ASN A 19 40.97 -41.39 -30.91
C ASN A 19 41.87 -41.52 -32.17
N PHE A 20 42.24 -40.38 -32.77
CA PHE A 20 43.59 -40.13 -33.32
C PHE A 20 43.86 -38.61 -33.55
N THR A 21 45.00 -38.13 -33.06
CA THR A 21 45.67 -36.85 -33.41
C THR A 21 46.56 -37.01 -34.65
N PRO A 22 46.88 -35.93 -35.38
CA PRO A 22 48.30 -35.65 -35.59
C PRO A 22 48.70 -34.15 -35.64
N SER A 23 49.98 -33.94 -35.33
CA SER A 23 50.81 -32.72 -35.37
C SER A 23 51.21 -32.25 -36.78
N GLY A 24 51.52 -30.95 -36.93
CA GLY A 24 52.48 -30.45 -37.94
C GLY A 24 52.08 -29.18 -38.71
N THR A 25 52.73 -28.06 -38.40
CA THR A 25 52.70 -26.73 -39.08
C THR A 25 53.29 -26.76 -40.51
N PRO A 26 53.04 -25.77 -41.41
CA PRO A 26 53.72 -24.46 -41.38
C PRO A 26 52.87 -23.21 -41.71
N PHE A 27 53.36 -22.10 -41.16
CA PHE A 27 53.09 -20.68 -41.42
C PHE A 27 53.00 -20.28 -42.90
N ILE A 28 52.01 -19.45 -43.27
CA ILE A 28 52.13 -18.38 -44.28
C ILE A 28 51.36 -17.15 -43.81
N ASP A 29 52.12 -16.09 -43.53
CA ASP A 29 51.69 -14.74 -43.16
C ASP A 29 51.32 -13.97 -44.46
N ARG A 30 50.10 -13.41 -44.55
CA ARG A 30 49.72 -12.46 -45.62
C ARG A 30 49.18 -11.19 -44.97
N ARG A 31 50.10 -10.24 -44.75
CA ARG A 31 49.78 -8.82 -44.58
C ARG A 31 49.34 -8.23 -45.93
N PHE A 32 48.17 -7.62 -45.96
CA PHE A 32 47.83 -6.62 -46.98
C PHE A 32 47.62 -5.28 -46.29
N SER A 33 48.51 -4.36 -46.63
CA SER A 33 48.45 -2.93 -46.36
C SER A 33 47.55 -2.28 -47.38
N THR A 34 46.56 -1.50 -46.93
CA THR A 34 46.06 -0.38 -47.74
C THR A 34 45.55 0.74 -46.84
N SER A 35 46.29 1.85 -46.89
CA SER A 35 45.92 3.17 -46.41
C SER A 35 44.62 3.65 -47.05
N TYR A 36 43.68 4.17 -46.25
CA TYR A 36 42.63 5.04 -46.76
C TYR A 36 42.66 6.38 -46.01
N SER A 37 42.91 7.40 -46.81
CA SER A 37 42.99 8.82 -46.49
C SER A 37 41.68 9.35 -45.92
N SER A 38 41.83 10.17 -44.88
CA SER A 38 40.85 11.08 -44.33
C SER A 38 40.16 11.92 -45.41
N LEU A 39 38.83 11.94 -45.44
CA LEU A 39 38.02 13.05 -45.95
C LEU A 39 36.54 12.79 -45.61
N PHE A 40 36.13 13.01 -44.36
CA PHE A 40 34.75 13.37 -43.98
C PHE A 40 34.76 13.99 -42.58
N ASN A 41 35.22 15.24 -42.49
CA ASN A 41 34.97 16.09 -41.34
C ASN A 41 33.58 16.74 -41.53
N HIS A 42 32.56 16.13 -40.92
CA HIS A 42 31.37 16.84 -40.49
C HIS A 42 31.15 16.50 -39.01
N PRO A 43 31.61 17.35 -38.09
CA PRO A 43 31.26 17.18 -36.69
C PRO A 43 29.85 17.73 -36.52
N TYR A 44 28.83 16.92 -36.80
CA TYR A 44 27.59 17.06 -36.04
C TYR A 44 27.86 16.51 -34.63
N SER A 45 28.69 17.23 -33.87
CA SER A 45 28.65 17.16 -32.42
C SER A 45 27.37 17.90 -32.03
N LEU A 46 26.25 17.18 -32.09
CA LEU A 46 25.10 17.53 -31.28
C LEU A 46 25.59 17.42 -29.84
N LYS A 47 26.06 18.54 -29.27
CA LYS A 47 26.04 18.73 -27.82
C LYS A 47 24.60 18.51 -27.43
N MET A 48 24.30 17.33 -26.93
CA MET A 48 23.09 17.09 -26.16
C MET A 48 23.22 17.99 -24.94
N ASN A 49 22.72 19.22 -25.05
CA ASN A 49 22.40 20.04 -23.89
C ASN A 49 21.54 19.13 -23.02
N GLY A 50 21.90 18.90 -21.75
CA GLY A 50 21.36 17.87 -20.84
C GLY A 50 19.84 17.81 -20.63
N HIS A 51 19.05 18.48 -21.47
CA HIS A 51 17.61 18.40 -21.72
C HIS A 51 17.07 16.99 -22.03
N GLY A 52 17.90 15.95 -22.11
CA GLY A 52 17.48 14.56 -22.34
C GLY A 52 17.93 13.57 -21.25
N ASP A 53 18.63 14.02 -20.21
CA ASP A 53 19.04 13.15 -19.10
C ASP A 53 17.86 12.94 -18.12
N LEU A 54 17.63 11.70 -17.69
CA LEU A 54 16.64 11.38 -16.64
C LEU A 54 16.94 12.12 -15.33
N ASN A 55 18.19 12.53 -15.11
CA ASN A 55 18.65 13.30 -13.95
C ASN A 55 18.74 14.82 -14.21
N ASN A 56 18.07 15.33 -15.25
CA ASN A 56 18.11 16.76 -15.58
C ASN A 56 17.48 17.62 -14.46
N SER A 57 18.34 18.31 -13.70
CA SER A 57 17.93 19.19 -12.60
C SER A 57 17.52 20.60 -13.05
N HIS A 58 17.65 20.96 -14.34
CA HIS A 58 17.31 22.31 -14.83
C HIS A 58 15.83 22.68 -14.66
N ALA A 59 14.94 21.68 -14.64
CA ALA A 59 13.50 21.87 -14.45
C ALA A 59 13.05 21.55 -12.99
N GLY A 60 14.00 21.24 -12.10
CA GLY A 60 13.72 20.92 -10.70
C GLY A 60 13.23 22.16 -9.95
N ARG A 61 12.14 22.04 -9.20
CA ARG A 61 11.76 23.07 -8.22
C ARG A 61 12.79 23.06 -7.09
N THR A 62 13.12 24.24 -6.56
CA THR A 62 13.96 24.34 -5.36
C THR A 62 13.31 23.54 -4.22
N ALA A 63 14.01 22.50 -3.76
CA ALA A 63 13.57 21.73 -2.61
C ALA A 63 13.79 22.55 -1.34
N VAL A 64 12.75 22.69 -0.52
CA VAL A 64 12.89 23.22 0.84
C VAL A 64 13.28 22.05 1.73
N GLU A 65 14.44 22.14 2.36
CA GLU A 65 14.83 21.17 3.38
C GLU A 65 14.09 21.50 4.68
N LEU A 66 13.23 20.58 5.11
CA LEU A 66 12.51 20.69 6.38
C LEU A 66 13.36 20.04 7.46
N THR A 67 13.87 20.84 8.39
CA THR A 67 14.61 20.36 9.55
C THR A 67 13.61 19.91 10.63
N PRO A 68 13.62 18.64 11.06
CA PRO A 68 12.74 18.18 12.13
C PRO A 68 12.99 18.95 13.43
N ASP A 69 11.93 19.42 14.08
CA ASP A 69 12.03 20.09 15.37
C ASP A 69 12.35 19.08 16.49
N PRO A 70 13.49 19.20 17.19
CA PRO A 70 13.86 18.31 18.28
C PRO A 70 12.84 18.23 19.42
N ALA A 71 12.01 19.27 19.61
CA ALA A 71 10.97 19.28 20.64
C ALA A 71 9.86 18.24 20.41
N PHE A 72 9.71 17.76 19.17
CA PHE A 72 8.74 16.73 18.78
C PHE A 72 9.40 15.35 18.58
N ALA A 73 10.72 15.25 18.75
CA ALA A 73 11.43 13.98 18.69
C ALA A 73 10.91 13.01 19.76
N CYS A 74 10.71 11.75 19.37
CA CYS A 74 10.19 10.69 20.24
C CYS A 74 8.83 10.97 20.91
N ARG A 75 8.13 12.05 20.53
CA ARG A 75 6.79 12.34 21.07
C ARG A 75 5.78 11.33 20.52
N SER A 76 4.73 11.10 21.30
CA SER A 76 3.55 10.34 20.90
C SER A 76 2.32 11.18 21.17
N LEU A 77 1.40 11.20 20.20
CA LEU A 77 0.08 11.83 20.33
C LEU A 77 -1.03 10.78 20.47
N ALA A 78 -0.67 9.53 20.75
CA ALA A 78 -1.58 8.43 21.02
C ALA A 78 -2.67 8.81 22.03
N ILE A 79 -3.85 8.20 21.87
CA ILE A 79 -4.97 8.46 22.78
C ILE A 79 -4.63 7.85 24.15
N ASP A 80 -4.67 8.68 25.19
CA ASP A 80 -4.46 8.23 26.56
C ASP A 80 -5.54 7.22 26.95
N PRO A 81 -5.21 6.11 27.61
CA PRO A 81 -6.21 5.12 28.06
C PRO A 81 -7.37 5.72 28.87
N SER A 82 -7.16 6.80 29.63
CA SER A 82 -8.24 7.46 30.38
C SER A 82 -9.26 8.17 29.48
N ASN A 83 -8.84 8.57 28.29
CA ASN A 83 -9.64 9.28 27.28
C ASN A 83 -10.08 8.35 26.15
N ASP A 84 -9.88 7.04 26.33
CA ASP A 84 -10.18 6.00 25.35
C ASP A 84 -11.37 5.13 25.83
N PRO A 85 -12.56 5.26 25.22
CA PRO A 85 -13.71 4.43 25.59
C PRO A 85 -13.38 2.93 25.48
N SER A 86 -13.56 2.19 26.58
CA SER A 86 -13.18 0.77 26.67
C SER A 86 -13.78 -0.09 25.56
N GLU A 87 -15.06 0.11 25.24
CA GLU A 87 -15.75 -0.61 24.15
C GLU A 87 -15.08 -0.37 22.79
N VAL A 88 -14.67 0.87 22.49
CA VAL A 88 -13.98 1.21 21.24
C VAL A 88 -12.58 0.60 21.22
N ARG A 89 -11.86 0.70 22.34
CA ARG A 89 -10.50 0.16 22.48
C ARG A 89 -10.47 -1.35 22.28
N GLU A 90 -11.32 -2.08 23.00
CA GLU A 90 -11.39 -3.55 22.95
C GLU A 90 -11.81 -4.02 21.55
N LYS A 91 -12.80 -3.36 20.95
CA LYS A 91 -13.38 -3.80 19.69
C LYS A 91 -12.56 -3.43 18.46
N TYR A 92 -12.00 -2.22 18.44
CA TYR A 92 -11.40 -1.65 17.22
C TYR A 92 -9.89 -1.44 17.29
N ARG A 93 -9.27 -1.58 18.47
CA ARG A 93 -7.82 -1.35 18.66
C ARG A 93 -7.04 -2.57 19.18
N PRO A 94 -7.22 -3.76 18.56
CA PRO A 94 -6.43 -4.95 18.93
C PRO A 94 -4.94 -4.81 18.59
N PHE A 95 -4.54 -3.75 17.90
CA PHE A 95 -3.14 -3.44 17.60
C PHE A 95 -2.39 -2.82 18.77
N ILE A 96 -3.09 -2.30 19.79
CA ILE A 96 -2.44 -1.73 20.97
C ILE A 96 -1.76 -2.87 21.73
N LEU A 97 -0.48 -2.68 22.01
CA LEU A 97 0.37 -3.70 22.63
C LEU A 97 0.06 -3.84 24.12
N GLU A 98 0.04 -5.07 24.60
CA GLU A 98 0.11 -5.39 26.03
C GLU A 98 1.50 -5.04 26.59
N ASP A 99 1.59 -4.79 27.90
CA ASP A 99 2.81 -4.34 28.59
C ASP A 99 4.06 -5.16 28.28
N LYS A 100 3.90 -6.48 28.07
CA LYS A 100 5.00 -7.41 27.75
C LYS A 100 5.69 -7.11 26.41
N HIS A 101 5.01 -6.46 25.47
CA HIS A 101 5.52 -6.15 24.13
C HIS A 101 5.91 -4.67 23.96
N ILE A 102 5.64 -3.81 24.96
CA ILE A 102 5.93 -2.36 24.87
C ILE A 102 7.44 -2.10 24.78
N LYS A 103 8.27 -2.93 25.42
CA LYS A 103 9.73 -2.75 25.42
C LYS A 103 10.39 -2.88 24.04
N ASP A 104 9.75 -3.60 23.12
CA ASP A 104 10.24 -3.82 21.75
C ASP A 104 9.40 -3.05 20.71
N ASP A 105 8.71 -1.99 21.13
CA ASP A 105 7.90 -1.19 20.22
C ASP A 105 8.73 -0.21 19.40
N TRP A 106 9.30 -0.71 18.29
CA TRP A 106 10.04 0.09 17.31
C TRP A 106 9.24 1.28 16.74
N VAL A 107 7.90 1.26 16.85
CA VAL A 107 7.06 2.38 16.43
C VAL A 107 7.29 3.59 17.34
N ALA A 108 7.67 3.42 18.62
CA ALA A 108 7.97 4.51 19.54
C ALA A 108 9.24 5.30 19.14
N ASP A 109 10.18 4.63 18.47
CA ASP A 109 11.50 5.19 18.14
C ASP A 109 11.56 5.89 16.76
N LEU A 110 10.47 5.86 15.98
CA LEU A 110 10.47 6.48 14.65
C LEU A 110 10.64 8.00 14.74
N GLU A 111 11.43 8.56 13.82
CA GLU A 111 11.47 9.99 13.55
C GLU A 111 10.22 10.35 12.74
N LEU A 112 9.25 11.01 13.39
CA LEU A 112 7.98 11.45 12.79
C LEU A 112 7.66 12.89 13.23
N SER A 113 8.67 13.65 13.64
CA SER A 113 8.50 14.93 14.35
C SER A 113 7.72 15.93 13.52
N THR A 114 7.97 15.99 12.21
CA THR A 114 7.26 16.89 11.28
C THR A 114 5.76 16.56 11.24
N ALA A 115 5.38 15.30 11.07
CA ALA A 115 3.97 14.91 11.04
C ALA A 115 3.28 15.09 12.40
N ILE A 116 3.98 14.79 13.50
CA ILE A 116 3.50 15.02 14.86
C ILE A 116 3.24 16.52 15.09
N GLN A 117 4.18 17.37 14.71
CA GLN A 117 4.04 18.82 14.82
C GLN A 117 2.82 19.30 14.03
N MET A 118 2.64 18.82 12.79
CA MET A 118 1.46 19.15 11.98
C MET A 118 0.16 18.70 12.65
N VAL A 119 0.08 17.48 13.22
CA VAL A 119 -1.13 17.04 13.92
C VAL A 119 -1.38 17.88 15.17
N GLN A 120 -0.33 18.21 15.93
CA GLN A 120 -0.44 19.07 17.10
C GLN A 120 -0.99 20.45 16.71
N SER A 121 -0.37 21.14 15.76
CA SER A 121 -0.71 22.53 15.41
C SER A 121 -2.01 22.66 14.63
N GLU A 122 -2.29 21.72 13.72
CA GLU A 122 -3.44 21.82 12.80
C GLU A 122 -4.70 21.17 13.36
N ILE A 123 -4.59 20.24 14.32
CA ILE A 123 -5.73 19.50 14.84
C ILE A 123 -5.91 19.76 16.34
N LEU A 124 -4.91 19.40 17.16
CA LEU A 124 -5.07 19.37 18.61
C LEU A 124 -5.11 20.77 19.23
N ASP A 125 -4.19 21.67 18.86
CA ASP A 125 -4.13 23.04 19.38
C ASP A 125 -5.34 23.88 18.94
N LYS A 126 -5.95 23.52 17.81
CA LYS A 126 -7.19 24.14 17.31
C LYS A 126 -8.45 23.56 17.95
N GLY A 127 -8.32 22.57 18.84
CA GLY A 127 -9.46 21.91 19.49
C GLY A 127 -10.36 21.14 18.52
N LEU A 128 -9.84 20.71 17.37
CA LEU A 128 -10.59 19.92 16.40
C LEU A 128 -10.59 18.44 16.81
N ASP A 129 -11.63 17.71 16.38
CA ASP A 129 -11.65 16.26 16.50
C ASP A 129 -10.42 15.63 15.83
N ARG A 130 -9.84 14.61 16.46
CA ARG A 130 -8.75 13.81 15.89
C ARG A 130 -9.13 13.27 14.51
N LEU A 131 -8.12 13.09 13.65
CA LEU A 131 -8.30 12.47 12.34
C LEU A 131 -8.77 11.02 12.52
N ARG A 132 -9.85 10.66 11.83
CA ARG A 132 -10.52 9.37 11.98
C ARG A 132 -10.08 8.43 10.85
N MET A 133 -9.37 7.36 11.21
CA MET A 133 -8.79 6.41 10.27
C MET A 133 -9.45 5.04 10.37
N LEU A 134 -10.10 4.59 9.29
CA LEU A 134 -10.64 3.23 9.20
C LEU A 134 -9.63 2.31 8.48
N VAL A 135 -9.29 1.20 9.12
CA VAL A 135 -8.36 0.21 8.57
C VAL A 135 -9.11 -1.07 8.22
N LEU A 136 -9.01 -1.50 6.95
CA LEU A 136 -9.60 -2.72 6.43
C LEU A 136 -8.50 -3.70 6.00
N TYR A 137 -8.67 -4.99 6.27
CA TYR A 137 -7.74 -6.04 5.84
C TYR A 137 -8.44 -7.21 5.12
N GLY A 138 -7.69 -7.91 4.27
CA GLY A 138 -8.24 -8.87 3.30
C GLY A 138 -8.09 -10.36 3.64
N SER A 139 -7.85 -10.74 4.89
CA SER A 139 -7.69 -12.17 5.22
C SER A 139 -8.10 -12.52 6.65
N LEU A 140 -8.90 -13.60 6.75
CA LEU A 140 -9.38 -14.23 7.98
C LEU A 140 -8.53 -15.43 8.42
N ARG A 141 -7.35 -15.64 7.82
CA ARG A 141 -6.43 -16.70 8.29
C ARG A 141 -6.01 -16.41 9.73
N SER A 142 -5.80 -17.47 10.52
CA SER A 142 -5.28 -17.37 11.89
C SER A 142 -4.03 -16.48 11.93
N ARG A 143 -3.03 -16.83 11.11
CA ARG A 143 -1.87 -16.00 10.83
C ARG A 143 -2.05 -15.25 9.50
N SER A 144 -2.61 -14.04 9.58
CA SER A 144 -2.91 -13.18 8.43
C SER A 144 -1.89 -12.04 8.34
N TYR A 145 -0.98 -12.09 7.36
CA TYR A 145 0.03 -11.04 7.16
C TYR A 145 -0.58 -9.69 6.77
N SER A 146 -1.73 -9.67 6.09
CA SER A 146 -2.44 -8.40 5.83
C SER A 146 -3.00 -7.79 7.10
N ARG A 147 -3.45 -8.63 8.07
CA ARG A 147 -3.91 -8.17 9.39
C ARG A 147 -2.74 -7.69 10.25
N LEU A 148 -1.61 -8.40 10.22
CA LEU A 148 -0.38 -7.95 10.90
C LEU A 148 0.12 -6.61 10.35
N LEU A 149 0.17 -6.45 9.02
CA LEU A 149 0.53 -5.19 8.39
C LEU A 149 -0.47 -4.07 8.72
N ALA A 150 -1.77 -4.39 8.82
CA ALA A 150 -2.79 -3.47 9.27
C ALA A 150 -2.57 -3.00 10.71
N PHE A 151 -2.11 -3.87 11.60
CA PHE A 151 -1.80 -3.48 12.97
C PHE A 151 -0.57 -2.58 13.04
N GLU A 152 0.48 -2.82 12.26
CA GLU A 152 1.65 -1.91 12.23
C GLU A 152 1.29 -0.54 11.65
N ALA A 153 0.52 -0.50 10.56
CA ALA A 153 -0.04 0.74 10.02
C ALA A 153 -0.86 1.50 11.09
N SER A 154 -1.70 0.76 11.84
CA SER A 154 -2.54 1.34 12.89
C SER A 154 -1.73 1.87 14.07
N ARG A 155 -0.64 1.21 14.48
CA ARG A 155 0.26 1.70 15.52
C ARG A 155 0.92 3.02 15.14
N ILE A 156 1.41 3.12 13.89
CA ILE A 156 2.03 4.34 13.37
C ILE A 156 1.00 5.49 13.39
N LEU A 157 -0.20 5.27 12.83
CA LEU A 157 -1.27 6.28 12.80
C LEU A 157 -1.74 6.67 14.20
N HIS A 158 -1.85 5.71 15.11
CA HIS A 158 -2.22 5.96 16.50
C HIS A 158 -1.16 6.81 17.21
N ARG A 159 0.14 6.51 17.02
CA ARG A 159 1.24 7.34 17.55
C ARG A 159 1.21 8.76 16.99
N LEU A 160 0.88 8.94 15.71
CA LEU A 160 0.70 10.25 15.09
C LEU A 160 -0.50 11.03 15.64
N GLY A 161 -1.39 10.38 16.41
CA GLY A 161 -2.52 11.02 17.09
C GLY A 161 -3.87 10.86 16.38
N CYS A 162 -3.98 9.96 15.41
CA CYS A 162 -5.25 9.61 14.79
C CYS A 162 -6.12 8.74 15.73
N ASP A 163 -7.45 8.89 15.66
CA ASP A 163 -8.39 7.88 16.13
C ASP A 163 -8.46 6.78 15.06
N VAL A 164 -7.85 5.64 15.35
CA VAL A 164 -7.76 4.51 14.42
C VAL A 164 -8.74 3.42 14.84
N ARG A 165 -9.51 2.90 13.89
CA ARG A 165 -10.40 1.75 14.09
C ARG A 165 -10.15 0.69 13.03
N VAL A 166 -9.80 -0.51 13.47
CA VAL A 166 -9.64 -1.66 12.58
C VAL A 166 -10.94 -2.45 12.54
N TYR A 167 -11.51 -2.65 11.36
CA TYR A 167 -12.71 -3.46 11.20
C TYR A 167 -12.34 -4.94 11.05
N ASP A 168 -12.91 -5.80 11.88
CA ASP A 168 -12.83 -7.25 11.71
C ASP A 168 -13.91 -7.74 10.74
N PRO A 169 -13.57 -8.32 9.57
CA PRO A 169 -14.56 -8.81 8.61
C PRO A 169 -15.15 -10.18 8.96
N ALA A 170 -14.77 -10.80 10.09
CA ALA A 170 -15.36 -12.07 10.51
C ALA A 170 -16.89 -11.95 10.65
N GLY A 171 -17.62 -12.90 10.06
CA GLY A 171 -19.09 -12.91 10.05
C GLY A 171 -19.74 -11.88 9.11
N LEU A 172 -18.98 -11.16 8.28
CA LEU A 172 -19.57 -10.31 7.24
C LEU A 172 -20.23 -11.18 6.14
N PRO A 173 -21.53 -11.02 5.87
CA PRO A 173 -22.22 -11.84 4.88
C PRO A 173 -21.76 -11.53 3.45
N GLN A 174 -22.05 -12.44 2.53
CA GLN A 174 -21.86 -12.16 1.12
C GLN A 174 -22.78 -11.03 0.67
N LYS A 175 -22.26 -10.07 -0.12
CA LYS A 175 -23.08 -8.99 -0.68
C LYS A 175 -24.27 -9.57 -1.45
N ASP A 176 -25.45 -9.25 -0.96
CA ASP A 176 -26.75 -9.55 -1.55
C ASP A 176 -27.68 -8.33 -1.38
N ASP A 177 -28.95 -8.48 -1.76
CA ASP A 177 -29.94 -7.40 -1.70
C ASP A 177 -30.85 -7.47 -0.45
N LEU A 178 -30.55 -8.37 0.49
CA LEU A 178 -31.41 -8.67 1.65
C LEU A 178 -30.73 -8.30 2.97
N GLN A 179 -29.45 -8.60 3.13
CA GLN A 179 -28.73 -8.52 4.42
C GLN A 179 -28.22 -7.12 4.76
N HIS A 180 -28.88 -6.07 4.26
CA HIS A 180 -28.51 -4.68 4.53
C HIS A 180 -28.51 -4.33 6.03
N ASN A 181 -29.38 -4.96 6.83
CA ASN A 181 -29.49 -4.72 8.27
C ASN A 181 -28.61 -5.66 9.12
N HIS A 182 -27.76 -6.48 8.49
CA HIS A 182 -26.86 -7.36 9.23
C HIS A 182 -25.90 -6.54 10.11
N PRO A 183 -25.67 -6.89 11.39
CA PRO A 183 -24.87 -6.08 12.31
C PRO A 183 -23.48 -5.70 11.78
N LYS A 184 -22.78 -6.65 11.15
CA LYS A 184 -21.46 -6.41 10.51
C LYS A 184 -21.53 -5.43 9.32
N VAL A 185 -22.62 -5.46 8.55
CA VAL A 185 -22.82 -4.53 7.41
C VAL A 185 -23.07 -3.12 7.93
N GLN A 186 -23.92 -2.98 8.95
CA GLN A 186 -24.20 -1.69 9.59
C GLN A 186 -22.96 -1.11 10.25
N GLU A 187 -22.21 -1.94 10.99
CA GLU A 187 -20.93 -1.57 11.57
C GLU A 187 -19.95 -1.03 10.53
N LEU A 188 -19.74 -1.76 9.42
CA LEU A 188 -18.81 -1.34 8.36
C LEU A 188 -19.23 -0.01 7.74
N ARG A 189 -20.53 0.18 7.52
CA ARG A 189 -21.08 1.42 6.94
C ARG A 189 -20.92 2.61 7.88
N GLU A 190 -21.21 2.43 9.17
CA GLU A 190 -21.04 3.49 10.16
C GLU A 190 -19.56 3.83 10.38
N LEU A 191 -18.66 2.85 10.37
CA LEU A 191 -17.21 3.10 10.40
C LEU A 191 -16.74 3.87 9.15
N SER A 192 -17.22 3.51 7.97
CA SER A 192 -16.91 4.22 6.72
C SER A 192 -17.44 5.66 6.74
N LYS A 193 -18.66 5.86 7.25
CA LYS A 193 -19.25 7.20 7.43
C LYS A 193 -18.47 8.04 8.44
N TRP A 194 -18.01 7.42 9.53
CA TRP A 194 -17.25 8.06 10.62
C TRP A 194 -15.86 8.55 10.19
N SER A 195 -15.21 7.86 9.25
CA SER A 195 -13.81 8.10 8.89
C SER A 195 -13.58 9.42 8.13
N ASP A 196 -12.38 9.97 8.25
CA ASP A 196 -11.82 11.02 7.37
C ASP A 196 -10.91 10.40 6.29
N GLY A 197 -10.31 9.24 6.59
CA GLY A 197 -9.42 8.51 5.69
C GLY A 197 -9.42 7.00 5.96
N HIS A 198 -9.05 6.22 4.94
CA HIS A 198 -8.96 4.76 5.03
C HIS A 198 -7.54 4.24 4.80
N VAL A 199 -7.25 3.07 5.37
CA VAL A 199 -6.12 2.22 4.98
C VAL A 199 -6.66 0.88 4.52
N TRP A 200 -6.34 0.49 3.28
CA TRP A 200 -6.83 -0.73 2.65
C TRP A 200 -5.69 -1.71 2.41
N ILE A 201 -5.75 -2.88 3.04
CA ILE A 201 -4.67 -3.86 3.00
C ILE A 201 -5.17 -5.21 2.52
N SER A 202 -4.93 -5.54 1.26
CA SER A 202 -5.30 -6.85 0.71
C SER A 202 -4.07 -7.74 0.55
N PRO A 203 -4.14 -9.03 0.90
CA PRO A 203 -3.23 -10.00 0.32
C PRO A 203 -3.40 -10.05 -1.19
N GLU A 204 -2.37 -10.53 -1.88
CA GLU A 204 -2.49 -11.01 -3.25
C GLU A 204 -2.75 -12.51 -3.25
N GLN A 205 -3.92 -12.90 -3.75
CA GLN A 205 -4.31 -14.30 -3.89
C GLN A 205 -4.67 -14.58 -5.35
N HIS A 206 -4.05 -15.61 -5.94
CA HIS A 206 -4.15 -15.90 -7.38
C HIS A 206 -3.89 -14.67 -8.26
N GLY A 207 -2.93 -13.81 -7.86
CA GLY A 207 -2.51 -12.64 -8.61
C GLY A 207 -3.48 -11.45 -8.55
N ASN A 208 -4.48 -11.44 -7.65
CA ASN A 208 -5.43 -10.35 -7.52
C ASN A 208 -5.76 -10.05 -6.04
N LEU A 209 -6.54 -8.98 -5.80
CA LEU A 209 -7.08 -8.67 -4.48
C LEU A 209 -8.03 -9.78 -4.00
N THR A 210 -8.14 -9.95 -2.70
CA THR A 210 -8.92 -11.05 -2.13
C THR A 210 -10.42 -10.81 -2.21
N GLY A 211 -11.20 -11.89 -2.35
CA GLY A 211 -12.67 -11.82 -2.26
C GLY A 211 -13.13 -11.21 -0.94
N ILE A 212 -12.52 -11.58 0.20
CA ILE A 212 -12.83 -11.01 1.52
C ILE A 212 -12.68 -9.49 1.53
N PHE A 213 -11.63 -8.97 0.91
CA PHE A 213 -11.45 -7.52 0.82
C PHE A 213 -12.51 -6.88 -0.09
N LYS A 214 -12.74 -7.47 -1.26
CA LYS A 214 -13.71 -6.96 -2.23
C LYS A 214 -15.13 -6.87 -1.64
N GLN A 215 -15.53 -7.90 -0.89
CA GLN A 215 -16.83 -7.97 -0.23
C GLN A 215 -17.05 -6.84 0.77
N GLN A 216 -16.01 -6.43 1.51
CA GLN A 216 -16.10 -5.26 2.40
C GLN A 216 -16.42 -4.00 1.59
N ILE A 217 -15.70 -3.75 0.50
CA ILE A 217 -15.94 -2.57 -0.35
C ILE A 217 -17.33 -2.62 -0.99
N ASP A 218 -17.80 -3.79 -1.41
CA ASP A 218 -19.11 -3.97 -2.05
C ASP A 218 -20.29 -3.69 -1.11
N TRP A 219 -20.08 -3.79 0.21
CA TRP A 219 -21.07 -3.40 1.20
C TRP A 219 -21.14 -1.89 1.46
N ILE A 220 -20.12 -1.12 1.05
CA ILE A 220 -20.06 0.33 1.19
C ILE A 220 -20.70 0.98 -0.05
N PRO A 221 -21.88 1.59 0.07
CA PRO A 221 -22.53 2.24 -1.07
C PRO A 221 -21.87 3.59 -1.39
N LEU A 222 -21.92 4.01 -2.66
CA LEU A 222 -21.49 5.36 -3.07
C LEU A 222 -22.38 6.47 -2.50
N SER A 223 -23.67 6.17 -2.29
CA SER A 223 -24.65 7.09 -1.73
C SER A 223 -25.65 6.32 -0.88
N THR A 224 -26.01 6.88 0.27
CA THR A 224 -27.17 6.45 1.07
C THR A 224 -27.99 7.71 1.35
N GLY A 225 -29.02 7.94 0.54
CA GLY A 225 -29.70 9.24 0.51
C GLY A 225 -28.74 10.36 0.10
N SER A 226 -28.61 11.39 0.95
CA SER A 226 -27.68 12.52 0.77
C SER A 226 -26.25 12.23 1.25
N VAL A 227 -26.04 11.16 2.03
CA VAL A 227 -24.73 10.86 2.63
C VAL A 227 -23.88 10.07 1.64
N ARG A 228 -22.63 10.50 1.46
CA ARG A 228 -21.62 9.84 0.63
C ARG A 228 -20.51 9.30 1.54
N PRO A 229 -20.54 8.01 1.93
CA PRO A 229 -19.65 7.46 2.97
C PRO A 229 -18.16 7.42 2.61
N THR A 230 -17.78 7.58 1.35
CA THR A 230 -16.37 7.53 0.94
C THR A 230 -15.90 8.74 0.14
N GLN A 231 -16.83 9.54 -0.41
CA GLN A 231 -16.48 10.62 -1.32
C GLN A 231 -15.60 11.67 -0.62
N GLY A 232 -14.48 12.03 -1.26
CA GLY A 232 -13.56 13.08 -0.79
C GLY A 232 -12.54 12.62 0.25
N ARG A 233 -12.79 11.49 0.93
CA ARG A 233 -11.91 10.94 1.97
C ARG A 233 -10.57 10.49 1.39
N THR A 234 -9.52 10.53 2.20
CA THR A 234 -8.19 10.06 1.81
C THR A 234 -8.08 8.54 1.90
N LEU A 235 -7.19 7.96 1.10
CA LEU A 235 -6.99 6.51 1.05
C LEU A 235 -5.51 6.17 0.90
N ALA A 236 -4.97 5.36 1.82
CA ALA A 236 -3.73 4.63 1.63
C ALA A 236 -4.00 3.16 1.29
N ILE A 237 -3.18 2.60 0.41
CA ILE A 237 -3.31 1.21 -0.03
C ILE A 237 -2.01 0.45 0.22
N ALA A 238 -2.15 -0.79 0.68
CA ALA A 238 -1.03 -1.71 0.80
C ALA A 238 -1.41 -3.13 0.38
N GLN A 239 -0.41 -3.93 0.04
CA GLN A 239 -0.57 -5.36 -0.15
C GLN A 239 0.52 -6.18 0.53
N VAL A 240 0.20 -7.45 0.74
CA VAL A 240 1.17 -8.49 1.10
C VAL A 240 1.12 -9.61 0.06
N SER A 241 2.26 -10.19 -0.29
CA SER A 241 2.32 -11.40 -1.12
C SER A 241 3.11 -12.50 -0.43
N GLY A 242 2.74 -13.76 -0.71
CA GLY A 242 3.54 -14.91 -0.27
C GLY A 242 4.76 -15.17 -1.18
N GLY A 243 4.77 -14.60 -2.38
CA GLY A 243 5.80 -14.83 -3.39
C GLY A 243 6.69 -13.61 -3.62
N SER A 244 7.23 -13.50 -4.84
CA SER A 244 7.97 -12.32 -5.29
C SER A 244 7.13 -11.04 -5.25
N GLN A 245 7.80 -9.90 -5.37
CA GLN A 245 7.13 -8.60 -5.39
C GLN A 245 6.18 -8.50 -6.57
N SER A 246 4.99 -7.97 -6.28
CA SER A 246 3.90 -7.75 -7.21
C SER A 246 3.18 -6.46 -6.82
N PHE A 247 2.40 -5.91 -7.73
CA PHE A 247 1.59 -4.71 -7.49
C PHE A 247 0.13 -4.90 -7.92
N ASN A 248 -0.29 -6.12 -8.22
CA ASN A 248 -1.60 -6.37 -8.81
C ASN A 248 -2.73 -5.99 -7.85
N ALA A 249 -2.62 -6.38 -6.57
CA ALA A 249 -3.64 -6.06 -5.59
C ALA A 249 -3.72 -4.54 -5.33
N VAL A 250 -2.59 -3.85 -5.13
CA VAL A 250 -2.61 -2.37 -4.95
C VAL A 250 -3.08 -1.63 -6.20
N ASN A 251 -2.77 -2.11 -7.41
CA ASN A 251 -3.28 -1.49 -8.64
C ASN A 251 -4.81 -1.58 -8.71
N SER A 252 -5.37 -2.76 -8.41
CA SER A 252 -6.82 -2.92 -8.32
C SER A 252 -7.44 -2.09 -7.20
N LEU A 253 -6.78 -2.01 -6.03
CA LEU A 253 -7.24 -1.17 -4.92
C LEU A 253 -7.24 0.33 -5.27
N ARG A 254 -6.24 0.80 -6.01
CA ARG A 254 -6.17 2.19 -6.49
C ARG A 254 -7.32 2.52 -7.44
N ILE A 255 -7.60 1.59 -8.36
CA ILE A 255 -8.76 1.67 -9.25
C ILE A 255 -10.04 1.69 -8.40
N LEU A 256 -10.21 0.78 -7.44
CA LEU A 256 -11.37 0.79 -6.53
C LEU A 256 -11.50 2.11 -5.75
N GLY A 257 -10.41 2.67 -5.24
CA GLY A 257 -10.38 3.96 -4.55
C GLY A 257 -10.93 5.09 -5.41
N ARG A 258 -10.53 5.13 -6.69
CA ARG A 258 -11.10 6.06 -7.69
C ARG A 258 -12.61 5.85 -7.86
N TRP A 259 -13.06 4.61 -7.99
CA TRP A 259 -14.49 4.29 -8.10
C TRP A 259 -15.28 4.76 -6.86
N MET A 260 -14.69 4.59 -5.67
CA MET A 260 -15.25 5.08 -4.40
C MET A 260 -15.09 6.59 -4.19
N ARG A 261 -14.57 7.32 -5.19
CA ARG A 261 -14.34 8.77 -5.19
C ARG A 261 -13.46 9.23 -4.03
N MET A 262 -12.50 8.40 -3.63
CA MET A 262 -11.52 8.69 -2.60
C MET A 262 -10.25 9.30 -3.20
N PHE A 263 -9.58 10.16 -2.44
CA PHE A 263 -8.26 10.65 -2.79
C PHE A 263 -7.20 9.61 -2.37
N THR A 264 -6.82 8.75 -3.31
CA THR A 264 -5.79 7.74 -3.06
C THR A 264 -4.42 8.38 -3.11
N ILE A 265 -3.69 8.38 -1.99
CA ILE A 265 -2.36 8.99 -1.90
C ILE A 265 -1.39 8.33 -2.92
N PRO A 266 -0.39 9.07 -3.42
CA PRO A 266 0.53 8.53 -4.43
C PRO A 266 1.33 7.35 -3.90
N ASN A 267 1.81 7.40 -2.66
CA ASN A 267 2.63 6.34 -2.12
C ASN A 267 1.80 5.08 -1.79
N GLN A 268 2.45 3.92 -1.84
CA GLN A 268 1.81 2.62 -1.58
C GLN A 268 2.83 1.60 -1.09
N SER A 269 2.38 0.64 -0.29
CA SER A 269 3.23 -0.42 0.24
C SER A 269 2.92 -1.77 -0.41
N SER A 270 3.96 -2.50 -0.83
CA SER A 270 3.83 -3.88 -1.32
C SER A 270 4.93 -4.73 -0.69
N VAL A 271 4.53 -5.64 0.21
CA VAL A 271 5.45 -6.46 1.00
C VAL A 271 5.57 -7.85 0.37
N PRO A 272 6.67 -8.17 -0.34
CA PRO A 272 6.93 -9.50 -0.88
C PRO A 272 7.32 -10.48 0.21
N LYS A 273 7.13 -11.78 -0.05
CA LYS A 273 7.52 -12.88 0.86
C LYS A 273 7.16 -12.57 2.31
N ALA A 274 5.93 -12.12 2.55
CA ALA A 274 5.55 -11.50 3.82
C ALA A 274 5.84 -12.38 5.05
N TYR A 275 5.85 -13.71 4.89
CA TYR A 275 6.23 -14.65 5.94
C TYR A 275 7.65 -14.51 6.48
N THR A 276 8.56 -13.85 5.76
CA THR A 276 9.94 -13.55 6.22
C THR A 276 10.08 -12.15 6.81
N GLN A 277 9.02 -11.33 6.78
CA GLN A 277 9.06 -9.92 7.16
C GLN A 277 8.48 -9.68 8.56
N PHE A 278 8.01 -10.72 9.25
CA PHE A 278 7.44 -10.63 10.58
C PHE A 278 8.12 -11.62 11.53
N THR A 279 8.26 -11.25 12.80
CA THR A 279 8.75 -12.14 13.87
C THR A 279 7.82 -13.33 14.08
N SER A 280 8.27 -14.30 14.88
CA SER A 280 7.47 -15.47 15.25
C SER A 280 6.19 -15.05 16.02
N GLU A 281 5.22 -15.96 16.13
CA GLU A 281 4.01 -15.69 16.93
C GLU A 281 4.34 -15.53 18.42
N GLU A 282 5.36 -16.25 18.89
CA GLU A 282 5.88 -16.18 20.26
C GLU A 282 6.57 -14.84 20.54
N GLU A 283 7.20 -14.24 19.54
CA GLU A 283 7.84 -12.91 19.58
C GLU A 283 6.87 -11.76 19.22
N GLY A 284 5.56 -12.00 19.22
CA GLY A 284 4.56 -10.94 19.06
C GLY A 284 4.22 -10.53 17.62
N SER A 285 4.68 -11.27 16.59
CA SER A 285 4.33 -11.07 15.17
C SER A 285 4.55 -9.64 14.64
N ARG A 286 5.67 -9.01 15.03
CA ARG A 286 6.06 -7.65 14.67
C ARG A 286 6.81 -7.60 13.35
N MET A 287 6.65 -6.51 12.59
CA MET A 287 7.38 -6.33 11.34
C MET A 287 8.86 -6.07 11.58
N LEU A 288 9.71 -6.84 10.90
CA LEU A 288 11.17 -6.74 10.97
C LEU A 288 11.68 -5.47 10.24
N PRO A 289 12.84 -4.91 10.64
CA PRO A 289 13.45 -3.79 9.94
C PRO A 289 13.79 -4.15 8.49
N SER A 290 13.22 -3.40 7.54
CA SER A 290 13.49 -3.55 6.10
C SER A 290 13.02 -2.31 5.35
N GLY A 291 13.45 -2.13 4.09
CA GLY A 291 12.93 -1.05 3.25
C GLY A 291 11.42 -1.13 3.00
N ASN A 292 10.79 -2.30 3.17
CA ASN A 292 9.33 -2.44 3.13
C ASN A 292 8.66 -1.82 4.37
N ARG A 293 9.33 -1.90 5.54
CA ARG A 293 8.89 -1.27 6.77
C ARG A 293 8.97 0.24 6.64
N ASP A 294 10.09 0.75 6.12
CA ASP A 294 10.30 2.18 5.89
C ASP A 294 9.25 2.73 4.92
N ARG A 295 8.97 1.99 3.83
CA ARG A 295 7.89 2.34 2.90
C ARG A 295 6.51 2.38 3.55
N LEU A 296 6.22 1.48 4.50
CA LEU A 296 4.94 1.51 5.22
C LEU A 296 4.83 2.79 6.07
N ILE A 297 5.93 3.17 6.74
CA ILE A 297 6.01 4.39 7.54
C ILE A 297 5.75 5.61 6.64
N ASP A 298 6.42 5.72 5.49
CA ASP A 298 6.21 6.79 4.52
C ASP A 298 4.73 6.91 4.12
N CYS A 299 4.06 5.78 3.86
CA CYS A 299 2.66 5.77 3.45
C CYS A 299 1.72 6.29 4.56
N MET A 300 1.98 5.93 5.82
CA MET A 300 1.13 6.36 6.94
C MET A 300 1.37 7.83 7.28
N GLU A 301 2.62 8.27 7.22
CA GLU A 301 2.97 9.67 7.42
C GLU A 301 2.36 10.56 6.31
N GLU A 302 2.49 10.13 5.05
CA GLU A 302 1.90 10.80 3.89
C GLU A 302 0.36 10.85 3.99
N LEU A 303 -0.29 9.75 4.40
CA LEU A 303 -1.73 9.72 4.61
C LEU A 303 -2.19 10.79 5.61
N VAL A 304 -1.50 10.92 6.75
CA VAL A 304 -1.83 11.92 7.77
C VAL A 304 -1.68 13.33 7.20
N LYS A 305 -0.54 13.63 6.57
CA LYS A 305 -0.28 14.94 5.96
C LYS A 305 -1.36 15.34 4.95
N TYR A 306 -1.71 14.45 4.02
CA TYR A 306 -2.79 14.71 3.06
C TYR A 306 -4.16 14.85 3.72
N THR A 307 -4.45 14.06 4.76
CA THR A 307 -5.75 14.13 5.44
C THR A 307 -5.92 15.46 6.16
N ILE A 308 -4.87 15.99 6.80
CA ILE A 308 -4.88 17.34 7.40
C ILE A 308 -5.24 18.41 6.36
N VAL A 309 -4.60 18.36 5.18
CA VAL A 309 -4.82 19.34 4.11
C VAL A 309 -6.21 19.21 3.49
N MET A 310 -6.69 17.99 3.28
CA MET A 310 -7.91 17.73 2.52
C MET A 310 -9.19 17.85 3.35
N ARG A 311 -9.15 17.43 4.63
CA ARG A 311 -10.33 17.31 5.50
C ARG A 311 -11.17 18.60 5.60
N PRO A 312 -10.58 19.80 5.78
CA PRO A 312 -11.36 21.05 5.83
C PRO A 312 -12.11 21.39 4.53
N HIS A 313 -11.78 20.73 3.43
CA HIS A 313 -12.23 21.06 2.08
C HIS A 313 -13.02 19.94 1.40
N PHE A 314 -13.42 18.88 2.12
CA PHE A 314 -14.18 17.77 1.53
C PHE A 314 -15.47 18.21 0.81
N ASP A 315 -16.21 19.18 1.38
CA ASP A 315 -17.41 19.71 0.76
C ASP A 315 -17.11 20.50 -0.51
N LEU A 316 -16.04 21.31 -0.50
CA LEU A 316 -15.57 22.07 -1.66
C LEU A 316 -15.18 21.13 -2.81
N PHE A 317 -14.41 20.08 -2.54
CA PHE A 317 -14.05 19.08 -3.55
C PHE A 317 -15.24 18.24 -4.01
N GLY A 318 -16.31 18.17 -3.21
CA GLY A 318 -17.56 17.53 -3.55
C GLY A 318 -18.48 18.37 -4.44
N ASP A 319 -18.28 19.69 -4.52
CA ASP A 319 -19.14 20.61 -5.27
C ASP A 319 -18.84 20.59 -6.78
N ARG A 320 -19.51 19.68 -7.50
CA ARG A 320 -19.32 19.45 -8.94
C ARG A 320 -20.28 20.26 -9.79
N PHE A 321 -19.74 20.85 -10.85
CA PHE A 321 -20.53 21.58 -11.86
C PHE A 321 -21.72 20.77 -12.38
N SER A 322 -21.52 19.52 -12.80
CA SER A 322 -22.61 18.68 -13.34
C SER A 322 -23.72 18.41 -12.32
N GLU A 323 -23.40 18.23 -11.04
CA GLU A 323 -24.39 18.05 -9.97
C GLU A 323 -25.15 19.36 -9.69
N ARG A 324 -24.51 20.53 -9.85
CA ARG A 324 -25.19 21.82 -9.77
C ARG A 324 -26.17 22.03 -10.91
N GLU A 325 -25.81 21.65 -12.14
CA GLU A 325 -26.70 21.72 -13.30
C GLU A 325 -27.90 20.76 -13.17
N GLU A 326 -27.68 19.53 -12.69
CA GLU A 326 -28.77 18.57 -12.44
C GLU A 326 -29.77 19.10 -11.39
N LYS A 327 -29.27 19.72 -10.31
CA LYS A 327 -30.11 20.35 -9.29
C LYS A 327 -30.93 21.52 -9.84
N LYS A 328 -30.35 22.32 -10.76
CA LYS A 328 -31.08 23.40 -11.43
C LYS A 328 -32.19 22.84 -12.33
N ALA A 329 -31.86 21.88 -13.19
CA ALA A 329 -32.84 21.24 -14.08
C ALA A 329 -34.05 20.67 -13.31
N LYS A 330 -33.79 19.97 -12.19
CA LYS A 330 -34.85 19.46 -11.29
C LYS A 330 -35.71 20.54 -10.65
N LYS A 331 -35.13 21.70 -10.31
CA LYS A 331 -35.87 22.85 -9.76
C LYS A 331 -36.71 23.55 -10.84
N ASP A 332 -36.20 23.59 -12.06
CA ASP A 332 -36.85 24.24 -13.20
C ASP A 332 -37.93 23.35 -13.85
N GLY A 333 -38.23 22.18 -13.27
CA GLY A 333 -39.29 21.28 -13.72
C GLY A 333 -39.02 20.60 -15.06
N LYS A 334 -37.75 20.51 -15.48
CA LYS A 334 -37.32 19.76 -16.67
C LYS A 334 -37.01 18.31 -16.37
#